data_AF-A0AAD6EM36-F1
#
_entry.id   AF-A0AAD6EM36-F1
#
_cell.length_a   1.000
_cell.length_b   1.000
_cell.length_c   1.000
_cell.angle_alpha   90.00
_cell.angle_beta   90.00
_cell.angle_gamma   90.00
#
_symmetry.space_group_name_H-M   'P 1'
#
loop_
_entity.id
_entity.type
_entity.pdbx_description
1 polymer ?
#
loop_
_entity_poly.entity_id
_entity_poly.type
_entity_poly.pdbx_seq_one_letter_code
_entity_poly.pdbx_strand_id
1 'polypeptide(L)'
;MAGMESTSAEMDLDRPNLEEYLPSDSIHGSGSPKNLHLRDLLDISPTLTEAAGAIVDDSFTRCFKSNSPEPWNWNIYLFPLWCTGVVVRYGILFPLRLLTLLFGWIIFWAGFIPAHILLKGQEKLRRKIERKLVEMMCSFFVASWTGVVKYHGPRPSMRPHQVFVANHTSMIDFIILEQMTAFAVIMQKHPGWVGFIQKTILESVGCIWFNRTESKDREVVARKLREHVQGVDNNPLLIFPEGTCVNNQYTVMFKKGAFELGCAVCPIAIKYNKIFVDAFWNSKKQSFTMHLLRLMTSWAVVCDVWYLEPQYLQPGETAIEFAERVRDMIATRAGLKKVPWDGYLKYFRPSPKLTEKKQQIFAEDVLRRLEK
;
A
#
# COMPACT_ATOMS: atom_id res chain seq x y z
N MET A 1 -16.39 -38.65 20.48
CA MET A 1 -16.28 -39.59 19.34
C MET A 1 -16.67 -38.80 18.10
N ALA A 2 -15.81 -38.82 17.09
CA ALA A 2 -15.89 -38.17 15.77
C ALA A 2 -15.81 -36.63 15.71
N GLY A 3 -14.77 -36.13 15.01
CA GLY A 3 -14.77 -34.79 14.41
C GLY A 3 -13.48 -33.98 14.51
N MET A 4 -12.35 -34.44 13.96
CA MET A 4 -11.21 -33.57 13.68
C MET A 4 -10.24 -34.17 12.65
N GLU A 5 -10.67 -34.32 11.39
CA GLU A 5 -9.79 -34.68 10.27
C GLU A 5 -10.46 -34.25 8.95
N SER A 6 -10.21 -33.03 8.46
CA SER A 6 -10.41 -32.68 7.03
C SER A 6 -9.82 -31.33 6.55
N THR A 7 -9.00 -30.61 7.33
CA THR A 7 -8.48 -29.29 6.88
C THR A 7 -7.15 -29.34 6.12
N SER A 8 -6.53 -30.51 5.93
CA SER A 8 -5.21 -30.64 5.30
C SER A 8 -5.23 -31.02 3.81
N ALA A 9 -6.35 -31.47 3.25
CA ALA A 9 -6.39 -32.08 1.92
C ALA A 9 -6.84 -31.14 0.78
N GLU A 10 -7.52 -30.03 1.06
CA GLU A 10 -8.10 -29.16 0.01
C GLU A 10 -7.31 -27.86 -0.28
N MET A 11 -6.15 -27.67 0.36
CA MET A 11 -5.31 -26.46 0.25
C MET A 11 -4.17 -26.54 -0.78
N ASP A 12 -4.08 -27.60 -1.58
CA ASP A 12 -2.98 -27.80 -2.54
C ASP A 12 -3.24 -27.23 -3.95
N LEU A 13 -4.41 -26.63 -4.21
CA LEU A 13 -4.80 -26.17 -5.56
C LEU A 13 -4.46 -24.70 -5.88
N ASP A 14 -3.94 -23.93 -4.91
CA ASP A 14 -3.73 -22.47 -5.05
C ASP A 14 -2.26 -22.06 -4.80
N ARG A 15 -1.30 -22.96 -5.05
CA ARG A 15 0.13 -22.62 -5.04
C ARG A 15 0.52 -21.92 -6.35
N PRO A 16 0.86 -20.61 -6.35
CA PRO A 16 1.74 -20.10 -7.39
C PRO A 16 3.07 -20.86 -7.29
N ASN A 17 3.60 -21.29 -8.43
CA ASN A 17 4.84 -22.05 -8.47
C ASN A 17 5.99 -21.14 -8.02
N LEU A 18 6.38 -21.22 -6.75
CA LEU A 18 7.51 -20.44 -6.20
C LEU A 18 8.84 -20.73 -6.94
N GLU A 19 8.90 -21.82 -7.71
CA GLU A 19 10.03 -22.16 -8.58
C GLU A 19 10.16 -21.16 -9.75
N GLU A 20 9.10 -20.46 -10.14
CA GLU A 20 9.10 -19.45 -11.22
C GLU A 20 9.62 -18.07 -10.75
N TYR A 21 9.75 -17.85 -9.44
CA TYR A 21 10.12 -16.56 -8.83
C TYR A 21 11.58 -16.48 -8.37
N LEU A 22 12.37 -17.54 -8.55
CA LEU A 22 13.77 -17.59 -8.17
C LEU A 22 14.60 -17.87 -9.42
N PRO A 23 15.63 -17.05 -9.73
CA PRO A 23 16.56 -17.38 -10.80
C PRO A 23 17.21 -18.74 -10.49
N SER A 24 17.03 -19.71 -11.39
CA SER A 24 17.68 -21.03 -11.34
C SER A 24 19.20 -20.94 -11.51
N ASP A 25 19.72 -19.80 -11.96
CA ASP A 25 21.00 -19.72 -12.66
C ASP A 25 22.16 -19.10 -11.86
N SER A 26 22.04 -18.91 -10.54
CA SER A 26 23.13 -18.31 -9.75
C SER A 26 24.10 -19.30 -9.09
N ILE A 27 24.08 -20.60 -9.43
CA ILE A 27 24.99 -21.61 -8.82
C ILE A 27 25.85 -22.35 -9.86
N HIS A 28 26.23 -21.69 -10.95
CA HIS A 28 27.22 -22.24 -11.89
C HIS A 28 28.41 -21.30 -12.10
N GLY A 29 29.44 -21.51 -11.29
CA GLY A 29 30.80 -20.96 -11.40
C GLY A 29 31.46 -21.07 -10.03
N SER A 30 32.56 -21.78 -9.78
CA SER A 30 33.74 -22.04 -10.60
C SER A 30 34.57 -23.17 -9.96
N GLY A 31 35.34 -23.92 -10.77
CA GLY A 31 36.55 -24.67 -10.39
C GLY A 31 36.49 -25.66 -9.21
N SER A 32 36.51 -26.97 -9.48
CA SER A 32 36.76 -28.02 -8.49
C SER A 32 38.14 -27.85 -7.83
N PRO A 33 38.23 -27.65 -6.49
CA PRO A 33 39.44 -27.94 -5.74
C PRO A 33 39.51 -29.45 -5.55
N LYS A 34 40.62 -30.07 -5.97
CA LYS A 34 40.92 -31.46 -5.64
C LYS A 34 41.58 -31.47 -4.27
N ASN A 35 40.93 -32.11 -3.29
CA ASN A 35 41.29 -32.26 -1.86
C ASN A 35 40.74 -31.15 -0.95
N LEU A 36 39.54 -31.37 -0.40
CA LEU A 36 38.95 -30.58 0.69
C LEU A 36 39.51 -31.10 2.04
N HIS A 37 40.16 -30.24 2.83
CA HIS A 37 40.60 -30.60 4.19
C HIS A 37 39.45 -30.41 5.19
N LEU A 38 39.50 -31.10 6.34
CA LEU A 38 38.53 -30.93 7.45
C LEU A 38 38.36 -29.45 7.88
N ARG A 39 39.40 -28.63 7.72
CA ARG A 39 39.37 -27.19 7.96
C ARG A 39 38.48 -26.44 6.95
N ASP A 40 38.49 -26.84 5.69
CA ASP A 40 37.64 -26.27 4.64
C ASP A 40 36.18 -26.69 4.81
N LEU A 41 35.94 -27.88 5.40
CA LEU A 41 34.61 -28.39 5.74
C LEU A 41 34.00 -27.74 7.00
N LEU A 42 34.85 -27.30 7.93
CA LEU A 42 34.45 -26.54 9.12
C LEU A 42 34.43 -25.02 8.88
N ASP A 43 34.90 -24.56 7.72
CA ASP A 43 34.86 -23.15 7.35
C ASP A 43 33.44 -22.75 6.95
N ILE A 44 32.68 -22.27 7.94
CA ILE A 44 31.36 -21.69 7.74
C ILE A 44 31.41 -20.27 7.18
N SER A 45 32.59 -19.70 6.94
CA SER A 45 32.75 -18.33 6.42
C SER A 45 32.01 -18.09 5.10
N PRO A 46 32.00 -19.02 4.11
CA PRO A 46 31.22 -18.85 2.89
C PRO A 46 29.72 -18.79 3.16
N THR A 47 29.19 -19.67 4.02
CA THR A 47 27.77 -19.67 4.41
C THR A 47 27.40 -18.43 5.21
N LEU A 48 28.27 -17.98 6.12
CA LEU A 48 28.09 -16.73 6.85
C LEU A 48 28.15 -15.52 5.92
N THR A 49 29.02 -15.55 4.91
CA THR A 49 29.13 -14.49 3.89
C THR A 49 27.90 -14.47 2.99
N GLU A 50 27.38 -15.63 2.60
CA GLU A 50 26.13 -15.76 1.84
C GLU A 50 24.93 -15.32 2.67
N ALA A 51 24.86 -15.70 3.95
CA ALA A 51 23.81 -15.26 4.86
C ALA A 51 23.89 -13.75 5.13
N ALA A 52 25.09 -13.21 5.35
CA ALA A 52 25.33 -11.79 5.48
C ALA A 52 24.96 -11.06 4.18
N GLY A 53 25.33 -11.61 3.02
CA GLY A 53 24.94 -11.14 1.70
C GLY A 53 23.43 -11.07 1.55
N ALA A 54 22.70 -12.14 1.88
CA ALA A 54 21.24 -12.18 1.83
C ALA A 54 20.58 -11.14 2.76
N ILE A 55 21.16 -10.85 3.93
CA ILE A 55 20.69 -9.81 4.84
C ILE A 55 20.99 -8.40 4.27
N VAL A 56 22.17 -8.21 3.68
CA VAL A 56 22.59 -6.96 3.04
C VAL A 56 21.77 -6.69 1.77
N ASP A 57 21.40 -7.73 1.06
CA ASP A 57 20.59 -7.69 -0.16
C ASP A 57 19.09 -7.82 0.12
N ASP A 58 18.67 -7.84 1.40
CA ASP A 58 17.26 -7.82 1.80
C ASP A 58 16.64 -6.45 1.48
N SER A 59 16.32 -6.28 0.21
CA SER A 59 15.53 -5.19 -0.31
C SER A 59 14.04 -5.40 -0.03
N PHE A 60 13.59 -6.63 0.22
CA PHE A 60 12.18 -6.93 0.51
C PHE A 60 11.71 -6.25 1.79
N THR A 61 12.36 -6.51 2.92
CA THR A 61 11.94 -5.93 4.19
C THR A 61 12.19 -4.43 4.21
N ARG A 62 13.20 -3.93 3.49
CA ARG A 62 13.49 -2.50 3.36
C ARG A 62 12.31 -1.71 2.83
N CYS A 63 11.51 -2.27 1.92
CA CYS A 63 10.28 -1.65 1.41
C CYS A 63 9.20 -1.42 2.49
N PHE A 64 9.26 -2.13 3.62
CA PHE A 64 8.25 -2.08 4.69
C PHE A 64 8.78 -1.58 6.03
N LYS A 65 10.00 -1.05 6.04
CA LYS A 65 10.58 -0.38 7.21
C LYS A 65 10.15 1.09 7.23
N SER A 66 9.66 1.53 8.38
CA SER A 66 9.50 2.95 8.70
C SER A 66 10.87 3.60 8.80
N ASN A 67 10.95 4.89 8.45
CA ASN A 67 12.15 5.66 8.73
C ASN A 67 12.24 5.85 10.25
N SER A 68 13.29 5.33 10.86
CA SER A 68 13.63 5.72 12.23
C SER A 68 13.90 7.22 12.24
N PRO A 69 13.33 8.00 13.17
CA PRO A 69 13.73 9.39 13.31
C PRO A 69 15.23 9.43 13.58
N GLU A 70 15.94 10.38 12.96
CA GLU A 70 17.34 10.61 13.30
C GLU A 70 17.45 10.89 14.81
N PRO A 71 18.40 10.28 15.51
CA PRO A 71 18.56 10.50 16.93
C PRO A 71 18.79 12.00 17.17
N TRP A 72 17.98 12.59 18.05
CA TRP A 72 18.12 14.01 18.36
C TRP A 72 19.52 14.29 18.91
N ASN A 73 20.11 15.40 18.46
CA ASN A 73 21.37 15.84 19.02
C ASN A 73 21.14 16.39 20.43
N TRP A 74 21.43 15.58 21.44
CA TRP A 74 21.25 15.89 22.86
C TRP A 74 22.26 16.87 23.44
N ASN A 75 22.97 17.62 22.58
CA ASN A 75 23.77 18.76 23.02
C ASN A 75 22.91 19.73 23.83
N ILE A 76 23.48 20.21 24.95
CA ILE A 76 22.75 20.96 25.97
C ILE A 76 22.09 22.24 25.43
N TYR A 77 22.69 22.85 24.40
CA TYR A 77 22.16 24.06 23.74
C TYR A 77 20.99 23.79 22.78
N LEU A 78 20.78 22.54 22.35
CA LEU A 78 19.64 22.14 21.51
C LEU A 78 18.46 21.61 22.35
N PHE A 79 18.70 21.24 23.61
CA PHE A 79 17.65 20.74 24.49
C PHE A 79 16.50 21.75 24.70
N PRO A 80 16.73 23.06 24.92
CA PRO A 80 15.63 24.03 25.01
C PRO A 80 14.77 24.07 23.73
N LEU A 81 15.40 24.03 22.55
CA LEU A 81 14.68 24.01 21.27
C LEU A 81 13.83 22.75 21.11
N TRP A 82 14.33 21.60 21.57
CA TRP A 82 13.56 20.36 21.59
C TRP A 82 12.34 20.47 22.50
N CYS A 83 12.51 20.99 23.72
CA CYS A 83 11.41 21.22 24.67
C CYS A 83 10.36 22.16 24.07
N THR A 84 10.78 23.27 23.45
CA THR A 84 9.87 24.17 22.72
C THR A 84 9.11 23.42 21.63
N GLY A 85 9.79 22.58 20.86
CA GLY A 85 9.16 21.75 19.82
C GLY A 85 8.15 20.74 20.37
N VAL A 86 8.36 20.20 21.57
CA VAL A 86 7.37 19.37 22.28
C VAL A 86 6.16 20.21 22.68
N VAL A 87 6.37 21.35 23.34
CA VAL A 87 5.27 22.24 23.76
C VAL A 87 4.43 22.71 22.57
N VAL A 88 5.08 23.11 21.46
CA VAL A 88 4.38 23.53 20.25
C VAL A 88 3.56 22.38 19.66
N ARG A 89 4.14 21.18 19.50
CA ARG A 89 3.44 20.04 18.87
C ARG A 89 2.27 19.54 19.69
N TYR A 90 2.47 19.35 20.99
CA TYR A 90 1.47 18.71 21.85
C TYR A 90 0.55 19.71 22.56
N GLY A 91 1.04 20.89 22.90
CA GLY A 91 0.28 21.93 23.60
C GLY A 91 -0.48 22.89 22.68
N ILE A 92 -0.01 23.11 21.45
CA ILE A 92 -0.61 24.08 20.52
C ILE A 92 -1.19 23.40 19.28
N LEU A 93 -0.34 22.69 18.51
CA LEU A 93 -0.76 22.10 17.23
C LEU A 93 -1.79 20.99 17.44
N PHE A 94 -1.53 20.03 18.32
CA PHE A 94 -2.44 18.90 18.52
C PHE A 94 -3.86 19.33 18.96
N PRO A 95 -4.05 20.20 19.97
CA PRO A 95 -5.38 20.68 20.34
C PRO A 95 -6.08 21.44 19.21
N LEU A 96 -5.38 22.35 18.53
CA LEU A 96 -5.96 23.11 17.40
C LEU A 96 -6.42 22.19 16.27
N ARG A 97 -5.61 21.17 15.95
CA ARG A 97 -5.92 20.17 14.93
C ARG A 97 -7.09 19.29 15.33
N LEU A 98 -7.15 18.87 16.59
CA LEU A 98 -8.28 18.12 17.13
C LEU A 98 -9.58 18.94 17.02
N LEU A 99 -9.55 20.21 17.43
CA LEU A 99 -10.69 21.11 17.31
C LEU A 99 -11.13 21.30 15.85
N THR A 100 -10.17 21.46 14.92
CA THR A 100 -10.43 21.56 13.48
C THR A 100 -11.15 20.31 12.96
N LEU A 101 -10.69 19.13 13.37
CA LEU A 101 -11.28 17.86 12.93
C LEU A 101 -12.67 17.62 13.55
N LEU A 102 -12.86 17.97 14.83
CA LEU A 102 -14.15 17.89 15.51
C LEU A 102 -15.17 18.83 14.85
N PHE A 103 -14.76 20.05 14.51
CA PHE A 103 -15.59 20.99 13.77
C PHE A 103 -15.99 20.45 12.39
N GLY A 104 -15.04 19.86 11.66
CA GLY A 104 -15.31 19.19 10.38
C GLY A 104 -16.34 18.06 10.50
N TRP A 105 -16.22 17.23 11.55
CA TRP A 105 -17.20 16.16 11.82
C TRP A 105 -18.59 16.68 12.15
N ILE A 106 -18.71 17.78 12.90
CA ILE A 106 -20.00 18.40 13.21
C ILE A 106 -20.69 18.84 11.92
N ILE A 107 -19.98 19.56 11.04
CA ILE A 107 -20.53 20.00 9.75
C ILE A 107 -20.89 18.78 8.88
N PHE A 108 -20.01 17.78 8.83
CA PHE A 108 -20.24 16.57 8.05
C PHE A 108 -21.53 15.87 8.46
N TRP A 109 -21.71 15.55 9.75
CA TRP A 109 -22.90 14.83 10.21
C TRP A 109 -24.17 15.68 10.13
N ALA A 110 -24.07 16.99 10.40
CA ALA A 110 -25.18 17.92 10.25
C ALA A 110 -25.67 18.02 8.79
N GLY A 111 -24.79 17.86 7.80
CA GLY A 111 -25.17 17.81 6.38
C GLY A 111 -25.55 16.41 5.89
N PHE A 112 -24.80 15.39 6.30
CA PHE A 112 -24.91 14.03 5.76
C PHE A 112 -26.21 13.36 6.19
N ILE A 113 -26.58 13.44 7.47
CA ILE A 113 -27.78 12.78 7.98
C ILE A 113 -29.05 13.31 7.30
N PRO A 114 -29.29 14.64 7.22
CA PRO A 114 -30.45 15.17 6.52
C PRO A 114 -30.43 14.87 5.02
N ALA A 115 -29.27 14.99 4.36
CA ALA A 115 -29.16 14.66 2.94
C ALA A 115 -29.51 13.19 2.68
N HIS A 116 -29.05 12.27 3.53
CA HIS A 116 -29.29 10.85 3.40
C HIS A 116 -30.77 10.47 3.61
N ILE A 117 -31.44 11.11 4.58
CA ILE A 117 -32.83 10.78 4.93
C ILE A 117 -33.84 11.52 4.03
N LEU A 118 -33.68 12.85 3.86
CA LEU A 118 -34.66 13.70 3.20
C LEU A 118 -34.61 13.60 1.67
N LEU A 119 -33.45 13.29 1.09
CA LEU A 119 -33.27 13.24 -0.38
C LEU A 119 -33.37 11.81 -0.94
N LYS A 120 -34.00 10.88 -0.21
CA LYS A 120 -34.21 9.50 -0.66
C LYS A 120 -34.97 9.40 -1.99
N GLY A 121 -35.83 10.38 -2.30
CA GLY A 121 -36.53 10.48 -3.58
C GLY A 121 -35.72 11.10 -4.73
N GLN A 122 -34.56 11.70 -4.44
CA GLN A 122 -33.72 12.43 -5.40
C GLN A 122 -32.28 11.92 -5.37
N GLU A 123 -32.09 10.66 -5.77
CA GLU A 123 -30.83 9.93 -5.70
C GLU A 123 -29.61 10.66 -6.31
N LYS A 124 -29.78 11.34 -7.45
CA LYS A 124 -28.69 12.09 -8.09
C LYS A 124 -28.22 13.27 -7.25
N LEU A 125 -29.16 14.02 -6.67
CA LEU A 125 -28.84 15.17 -5.82
C LEU A 125 -28.24 14.70 -4.50
N ARG A 126 -28.82 13.66 -3.89
CA ARG A 126 -28.31 13.02 -2.67
C ARG A 126 -26.85 12.64 -2.81
N ARG A 127 -26.51 11.85 -3.85
CA ARG A 127 -25.13 11.44 -4.14
C ARG A 127 -24.20 12.63 -4.37
N LYS A 128 -24.65 13.67 -5.08
CA LYS A 128 -23.83 14.87 -5.32
C LYS A 128 -23.49 15.58 -4.01
N ILE A 129 -24.44 15.70 -3.09
CA ILE A 129 -24.24 16.32 -1.77
C ILE A 129 -23.35 15.44 -0.90
N GLU A 130 -23.63 14.14 -0.81
CA GLU A 130 -22.83 13.19 -0.03
C GLU A 130 -21.36 13.19 -0.51
N ARG A 131 -21.12 13.14 -1.83
CA ARG A 131 -19.77 13.27 -2.41
C ARG A 131 -19.09 14.57 -1.97
N LYS A 132 -19.78 15.72 -2.04
CA LYS A 132 -19.21 17.01 -1.62
C LYS A 132 -18.91 17.08 -0.12
N LEU A 133 -19.74 16.46 0.71
CA LEU A 133 -19.49 16.35 2.14
C LEU A 133 -18.28 15.46 2.44
N VAL A 134 -18.07 14.38 1.69
CA VAL A 134 -16.89 13.52 1.82
C VAL A 134 -15.61 14.25 1.39
N GLU A 135 -15.62 14.95 0.24
CA GLU A 135 -14.49 15.79 -0.21
C GLU A 135 -14.15 16.86 0.85
N MET A 136 -15.17 17.52 1.41
CA MET A 136 -15.02 18.51 2.47
C MET A 136 -14.44 17.88 3.75
N MET A 137 -14.94 16.72 4.17
CA MET A 137 -14.42 16.03 5.35
C MET A 137 -12.94 15.63 5.16
N CYS A 138 -12.56 15.15 3.98
CA CYS A 138 -11.17 14.86 3.65
C CYS A 138 -10.32 16.14 3.67
N SER A 139 -10.85 17.28 3.22
CA SER A 139 -10.19 18.58 3.35
C SER A 139 -9.96 18.98 4.80
N PHE A 140 -10.92 18.71 5.71
CA PHE A 140 -10.73 18.92 7.16
C PHE A 140 -9.65 18.01 7.75
N PHE A 141 -9.57 16.74 7.32
CA PHE A 141 -8.46 15.87 7.71
C PHE A 141 -7.12 16.45 7.28
N VAL A 142 -6.98 16.85 6.01
CA VAL A 142 -5.73 17.44 5.50
C VAL A 142 -5.39 18.74 6.22
N ALA A 143 -6.36 19.63 6.45
CA ALA A 143 -6.18 20.84 7.23
C ALA A 143 -5.72 20.54 8.67
N SER A 144 -6.31 19.54 9.32
CA SER A 144 -5.92 19.09 10.66
C SER A 144 -4.54 18.43 10.72
N TRP A 145 -3.94 18.06 9.59
CA TRP A 145 -2.53 17.65 9.57
C TRP A 145 -1.57 18.78 9.20
N THR A 146 -2.06 20.03 9.12
CA THR A 146 -1.34 21.14 8.49
C THR A 146 -0.84 20.71 7.11
N GLY A 147 -1.73 20.06 6.36
CA GLY A 147 -1.41 19.40 5.11
C GLY A 147 -1.08 20.40 4.02
N VAL A 148 0.08 20.26 3.39
CA VAL A 148 0.47 21.03 2.20
C VAL A 148 0.59 20.06 1.04
N VAL A 149 -0.46 20.03 0.21
CA VAL A 149 -0.53 19.13 -0.94
C VAL A 149 -0.36 19.94 -2.21
N LYS A 150 0.72 19.66 -2.95
CA LYS A 150 0.99 20.30 -4.24
C LYS A 150 0.52 19.38 -5.35
N TYR A 151 -0.51 19.81 -6.07
CA TYR A 151 -1.04 19.09 -7.22
C TYR A 151 -0.36 19.53 -8.51
N HIS A 152 -0.04 18.56 -9.36
CA HIS A 152 0.57 18.76 -10.66
C HIS A 152 -0.23 17.99 -11.71
N GLY A 153 -0.43 18.60 -12.87
CA GLY A 153 -1.28 18.03 -13.92
C GLY A 153 -2.76 18.39 -13.75
N PRO A 154 -3.61 17.96 -14.69
CA PRO A 154 -5.03 18.31 -14.69
C PRO A 154 -5.78 17.58 -13.57
N ARG A 155 -6.83 18.23 -13.05
CA ARG A 155 -7.74 17.60 -12.10
C ARG A 155 -8.38 16.36 -12.73
N PRO A 156 -8.47 15.22 -12.00
CA PRO A 156 -9.18 14.03 -12.44
C PRO A 156 -10.60 14.34 -12.92
N SER A 157 -10.93 13.92 -14.14
CA SER A 157 -12.27 14.10 -14.71
C SER A 157 -13.17 12.92 -14.36
N MET A 158 -14.49 13.14 -14.25
CA MET A 158 -15.48 12.07 -14.11
C MET A 158 -15.96 11.62 -15.49
N ARG A 159 -15.26 10.64 -16.06
CA ARG A 159 -15.57 10.00 -17.35
C ARG A 159 -15.66 8.48 -17.19
N PRO A 160 -16.51 7.80 -17.98
CA PRO A 160 -16.49 6.35 -18.05
C PRO A 160 -15.22 5.86 -18.76
N HIS A 161 -14.93 4.56 -18.68
CA HIS A 161 -13.80 3.90 -19.34
C HIS A 161 -12.43 4.43 -18.93
N GLN A 162 -12.27 4.80 -17.65
CA GLN A 162 -10.97 5.14 -17.06
C GLN A 162 -10.84 4.61 -15.63
N VAL A 163 -9.61 4.30 -15.23
CA VAL A 163 -9.23 3.89 -13.88
C VAL A 163 -7.98 4.65 -13.47
N PHE A 164 -7.95 5.15 -12.24
CA PHE A 164 -6.80 5.81 -11.66
C PHE A 164 -6.00 4.82 -10.84
N VAL A 165 -4.68 4.80 -11.05
CA VAL A 165 -3.77 3.93 -10.30
C VAL A 165 -2.69 4.73 -9.60
N ALA A 166 -2.42 4.44 -8.33
CA ALA A 166 -1.46 5.20 -7.53
C ALA A 166 -0.50 4.30 -6.75
N ASN A 167 0.75 4.75 -6.52
CA ASN A 167 1.59 4.14 -5.49
C ASN A 167 0.97 4.35 -4.10
N HIS A 168 1.24 3.44 -3.15
CA HIS A 168 0.52 3.41 -1.88
C HIS A 168 1.46 3.48 -0.69
N THR A 169 1.65 4.67 -0.14
CA THR A 169 2.45 4.88 1.07
C THR A 169 1.66 4.66 2.35
N SER A 170 0.37 5.03 2.34
CA SER A 170 -0.42 5.12 3.55
C SER A 170 -1.92 5.05 3.27
N MET A 171 -2.73 4.65 4.24
CA MET A 171 -4.20 4.75 4.10
C MET A 171 -4.67 6.20 3.94
N ILE A 172 -3.88 7.18 4.38
CA ILE A 172 -4.19 8.59 4.16
C ILE A 172 -4.04 9.03 2.70
N ASP A 173 -3.42 8.23 1.82
CA ASP A 173 -3.32 8.53 0.39
C ASP A 173 -4.72 8.71 -0.22
N PHE A 174 -5.68 7.90 0.22
CA PHE A 174 -7.08 8.06 -0.15
C PHE A 174 -7.61 9.44 0.26
N ILE A 175 -7.39 9.86 1.51
CA ILE A 175 -7.84 11.17 2.03
C ILE A 175 -7.18 12.33 1.25
N ILE A 176 -5.89 12.21 0.92
CA ILE A 176 -5.14 13.22 0.15
C ILE A 176 -5.66 13.37 -1.28
N LEU A 177 -6.13 12.28 -1.91
CA LEU A 177 -6.72 12.33 -3.25
C LEU A 177 -8.20 12.75 -3.22
N GLU A 178 -8.95 12.26 -2.24
CA GLU A 178 -10.38 12.48 -2.07
C GLU A 178 -10.73 13.96 -1.80
N GLN A 179 -9.85 14.72 -1.14
CA GLN A 179 -10.07 16.16 -0.98
C GLN A 179 -10.17 16.89 -2.34
N MET A 180 -9.51 16.36 -3.38
CA MET A 180 -9.46 16.99 -4.69
C MET A 180 -10.57 16.46 -5.59
N THR A 181 -10.87 15.18 -5.58
CA THR A 181 -11.94 14.57 -6.39
C THR A 181 -12.47 13.34 -5.69
N ALA A 182 -13.79 13.19 -5.61
CA ALA A 182 -14.38 12.00 -5.03
C ALA A 182 -14.09 10.75 -5.87
N PHE A 183 -13.31 9.81 -5.32
CA PHE A 183 -12.97 8.54 -5.92
C PHE A 183 -13.81 7.41 -5.31
N ALA A 184 -14.17 6.44 -6.14
CA ALA A 184 -14.55 5.12 -5.66
C ALA A 184 -13.27 4.31 -5.48
N VAL A 185 -13.04 3.73 -4.30
CA VAL A 185 -11.85 2.92 -4.04
C VAL A 185 -12.22 1.45 -3.80
N ILE A 186 -11.31 0.56 -4.17
CA ILE A 186 -11.40 -0.85 -3.78
C ILE A 186 -10.83 -1.00 -2.37
N MET A 187 -11.65 -1.41 -1.41
CA MET A 187 -11.22 -1.59 -0.03
C MET A 187 -11.54 -2.98 0.52
N GLN A 188 -10.64 -3.46 1.37
CA GLN A 188 -10.90 -4.61 2.20
C GLN A 188 -11.90 -4.20 3.29
N LYS A 189 -12.86 -5.07 3.61
CA LYS A 189 -13.73 -4.86 4.77
C LYS A 189 -12.92 -4.89 6.06
N HIS A 190 -12.98 -3.82 6.86
CA HIS A 190 -12.39 -3.77 8.19
C HIS A 190 -13.46 -4.02 9.27
N PRO A 191 -13.13 -4.70 10.37
CA PRO A 191 -14.03 -4.84 11.51
C PRO A 191 -14.08 -3.56 12.37
N GLY A 192 -15.07 -3.47 13.25
CA GLY A 192 -15.18 -2.40 14.26
C GLY A 192 -15.70 -1.06 13.73
N TRP A 193 -15.42 0.03 14.45
CA TRP A 193 -15.92 1.38 14.14
C TRP A 193 -15.45 1.90 12.78
N VAL A 194 -14.23 1.53 12.36
CA VAL A 194 -13.72 1.84 11.01
C VAL A 194 -14.63 1.20 9.96
N GLY A 195 -15.02 -0.06 10.15
CA GLY A 195 -15.97 -0.76 9.29
C GLY A 195 -17.35 -0.10 9.23
N PHE A 196 -17.84 0.43 10.34
CA PHE A 196 -19.11 1.15 10.38
C PHE A 196 -19.06 2.46 9.57
N ILE A 197 -18.04 3.29 9.79
CA ILE A 197 -17.84 4.53 9.03
C ILE A 197 -17.64 4.22 7.55
N GLN A 198 -16.86 3.19 7.25
CA GLN A 198 -16.65 2.69 5.90
C GLN A 198 -17.98 2.31 5.23
N LYS A 199 -18.84 1.56 5.90
CA LYS A 199 -20.14 1.17 5.35
C LYS A 199 -21.01 2.40 5.07
N THR A 200 -21.18 3.28 6.05
CA THR A 200 -22.12 4.41 5.93
C THR A 200 -21.63 5.49 4.97
N ILE A 201 -20.35 5.86 5.04
CA ILE A 201 -19.79 6.98 4.26
C ILE A 201 -19.28 6.49 2.90
N LEU A 202 -18.55 5.38 2.84
CA LEU A 202 -17.90 4.99 1.59
C LEU A 202 -18.84 4.29 0.59
N GLU A 203 -19.99 3.78 1.04
CA GLU A 203 -21.07 3.37 0.13
C GLU A 203 -21.58 4.57 -0.69
N SER A 204 -21.59 5.79 -0.13
CA SER A 204 -22.04 7.00 -0.84
C SER A 204 -21.13 7.41 -2.00
N VAL A 205 -19.83 7.13 -1.91
CA VAL A 205 -18.86 7.40 -2.99
C VAL A 205 -18.78 6.25 -4.00
N GLY A 206 -19.41 5.11 -3.73
CA GLY A 206 -19.46 3.96 -4.62
C GLY A 206 -18.27 3.00 -4.46
N CYS A 207 -17.73 2.87 -3.24
CA CYS A 207 -16.61 1.96 -2.97
C CYS A 207 -16.98 0.49 -3.23
N ILE A 208 -16.01 -0.25 -3.77
CA ILE A 208 -16.16 -1.68 -4.08
C ILE A 208 -15.46 -2.49 -2.98
N TRP A 209 -16.24 -3.32 -2.29
CA TRP A 209 -15.76 -4.16 -1.21
C TRP A 209 -15.31 -5.53 -1.70
N PHE A 210 -14.16 -6.00 -1.21
CA PHE A 210 -13.71 -7.38 -1.40
C PHE A 210 -13.27 -8.00 -0.07
N ASN A 211 -13.42 -9.32 0.04
CA ASN A 211 -12.94 -10.09 1.17
C ASN A 211 -11.68 -10.87 0.77
N ARG A 212 -10.61 -10.78 1.56
CA ARG A 212 -9.34 -11.48 1.26
C ARG A 212 -9.46 -13.00 1.45
N THR A 213 -10.39 -13.46 2.29
CA THR A 213 -10.61 -14.89 2.58
C THR A 213 -11.45 -15.59 1.51
N GLU A 214 -12.18 -14.84 0.70
CA GLU A 214 -13.01 -15.35 -0.41
C GLU A 214 -12.24 -15.20 -1.72
N SER A 215 -11.03 -15.76 -1.79
CA SER A 215 -10.19 -15.78 -3.00
C SER A 215 -10.86 -16.40 -4.24
N LYS A 216 -12.03 -17.03 -4.05
CA LYS A 216 -12.85 -17.66 -5.10
C LYS A 216 -13.62 -16.69 -6.00
N ASP A 217 -13.53 -15.37 -5.83
CA ASP A 217 -14.30 -14.46 -6.69
C ASP A 217 -13.49 -13.31 -7.32
N ARG A 218 -12.25 -13.60 -7.74
CA ARG A 218 -11.47 -12.68 -8.61
C ARG A 218 -12.27 -12.27 -9.85
N GLU A 219 -13.06 -13.19 -10.40
CA GLU A 219 -13.95 -12.92 -11.53
C GLU A 219 -15.08 -11.96 -11.16
N VAL A 220 -15.69 -12.10 -9.98
CA VAL A 220 -16.73 -11.15 -9.53
C VAL A 220 -16.15 -9.79 -9.20
N VAL A 221 -14.96 -9.72 -8.61
CA VAL A 221 -14.27 -8.43 -8.43
C VAL A 221 -13.98 -7.81 -9.79
N ALA A 222 -13.41 -8.55 -10.74
CA ALA A 222 -13.15 -8.07 -12.09
C ALA A 222 -14.43 -7.61 -12.80
N ARG A 223 -15.54 -8.35 -12.66
CA ARG A 223 -16.85 -7.99 -13.20
C ARG A 223 -17.36 -6.68 -12.60
N LYS A 224 -17.35 -6.54 -11.26
CA LYS A 224 -17.75 -5.30 -10.57
C LYS A 224 -16.91 -4.11 -11.00
N LEU A 225 -15.61 -4.31 -11.21
CA LEU A 225 -14.72 -3.25 -11.69
C LEU A 225 -15.08 -2.82 -13.11
N ARG A 226 -15.33 -3.77 -14.02
CA ARG A 226 -15.77 -3.47 -15.39
C ARG A 226 -17.10 -2.72 -15.41
N GLU A 227 -18.09 -3.21 -14.65
CA GLU A 227 -19.41 -2.57 -14.52
C GLU A 227 -19.29 -1.14 -13.96
N HIS A 228 -18.45 -0.93 -12.93
CA HIS A 228 -18.24 0.38 -12.33
C HIS A 228 -17.61 1.37 -13.31
N VAL A 229 -16.58 0.94 -14.04
CA VAL A 229 -15.87 1.78 -15.01
C VAL A 229 -16.74 2.17 -16.21
N GLN A 230 -17.74 1.35 -16.57
CA GLN A 230 -18.70 1.66 -17.64
C GLN A 230 -19.77 2.67 -17.21
N GLY A 231 -20.03 2.83 -15.92
CA GLY A 231 -21.08 3.71 -15.42
C GLY A 231 -20.77 5.19 -15.60
N VAL A 232 -21.66 5.91 -16.28
CA VAL A 232 -21.49 7.34 -16.63
C VAL A 232 -21.58 8.26 -15.39
N ASP A 233 -22.43 7.91 -14.42
CA ASP A 233 -22.66 8.71 -13.20
C ASP A 233 -21.78 8.23 -12.00
N ASN A 234 -20.87 7.28 -12.24
CA ASN A 234 -20.01 6.72 -11.21
C ASN A 234 -18.82 7.62 -10.90
N ASN A 235 -18.33 7.55 -9.66
CA ASN A 235 -17.07 8.19 -9.31
C ASN A 235 -15.91 7.51 -10.05
N PRO A 236 -14.86 8.27 -10.43
CA PRO A 236 -13.62 7.70 -10.92
C PRO A 236 -13.11 6.60 -9.99
N LEU A 237 -12.73 5.48 -10.56
CA LEU A 237 -12.23 4.34 -9.80
C LEU A 237 -10.75 4.56 -9.47
N LEU A 238 -10.37 4.47 -8.20
CA LEU A 238 -9.01 4.53 -7.71
C LEU A 238 -8.56 3.14 -7.22
N ILE A 239 -7.43 2.69 -7.73
CA ILE A 239 -6.81 1.42 -7.36
C ILE A 239 -5.37 1.67 -6.90
N PHE A 240 -4.98 1.04 -5.79
CA PHE A 240 -3.60 0.98 -5.34
C PHE A 240 -3.02 -0.38 -5.74
N PRO A 241 -2.43 -0.54 -6.95
CA PRO A 241 -2.07 -1.85 -7.50
C PRO A 241 -0.96 -2.56 -6.73
N GLU A 242 -0.22 -1.88 -5.85
CA GLU A 242 0.72 -2.50 -4.90
C GLU A 242 0.03 -3.51 -3.97
N GLY A 243 -1.26 -3.31 -3.67
CA GLY A 243 -2.05 -4.18 -2.81
C GLY A 243 -1.68 -4.15 -1.31
N THR A 244 -0.70 -3.32 -0.94
CA THR A 244 -0.31 -3.02 0.43
C THR A 244 0.39 -1.67 0.48
N CYS A 245 0.48 -1.05 1.67
CA CYS A 245 1.31 0.13 1.82
C CYS A 245 2.81 -0.25 1.76
N VAL A 246 3.56 0.46 0.92
CA VAL A 246 5.02 0.43 0.79
C VAL A 246 5.57 1.73 1.36
N ASN A 247 6.81 1.77 1.85
CA ASN A 247 7.36 3.03 2.31
C ASN A 247 7.61 4.00 1.16
N ASN A 248 7.78 5.28 1.51
CA ASN A 248 7.92 6.39 0.57
C ASN A 248 9.26 6.42 -0.21
N GLN A 249 9.97 5.29 -0.30
CA GLN A 249 11.26 5.14 -0.98
C GLN A 249 11.21 4.10 -2.10
N TYR A 250 10.33 3.11 -2.02
CA TYR A 250 10.24 2.01 -2.97
C TYR A 250 8.83 1.91 -3.55
N THR A 251 8.69 1.18 -4.65
CA THR A 251 7.40 0.69 -5.15
C THR A 251 7.54 -0.76 -5.58
N VAL A 252 6.60 -1.60 -5.15
CA VAL A 252 6.59 -3.03 -5.42
C VAL A 252 5.95 -3.35 -6.76
N MET A 253 6.00 -4.61 -7.19
CA MET A 253 5.28 -5.06 -8.38
C MET A 253 3.78 -4.75 -8.28
N PHE A 254 3.23 -4.20 -9.35
CA PHE A 254 1.81 -3.88 -9.47
C PHE A 254 1.01 -5.13 -9.85
N LYS A 255 -0.15 -5.30 -9.22
CA LYS A 255 -1.10 -6.35 -9.59
C LYS A 255 -1.78 -6.00 -10.91
N LYS A 256 -1.84 -6.98 -11.82
CA LYS A 256 -2.38 -6.83 -13.18
C LYS A 256 -3.89 -6.52 -13.28
N GLY A 257 -4.67 -6.73 -12.21
CA GLY A 257 -6.15 -6.65 -12.29
C GLY A 257 -6.72 -5.31 -12.77
N ALA A 258 -6.06 -4.18 -12.47
CA ALA A 258 -6.46 -2.87 -12.98
C ALA A 258 -6.16 -2.70 -14.49
N PHE A 259 -5.17 -3.44 -15.00
CA PHE A 259 -4.62 -3.34 -16.35
C PHE A 259 -5.30 -4.31 -17.33
N GLU A 260 -6.16 -5.20 -16.83
CA GLU A 260 -6.98 -6.15 -17.63
C GLU A 260 -8.42 -5.64 -17.89
N LEU A 261 -8.72 -4.39 -17.49
CA LEU A 261 -10.07 -3.81 -17.62
C LEU A 261 -10.40 -3.31 -19.04
N GLY A 262 -9.40 -3.17 -19.92
CA GLY A 262 -9.60 -2.68 -21.29
C GLY A 262 -10.00 -1.19 -21.35
N CYS A 263 -9.59 -0.40 -20.35
CA CYS A 263 -9.93 1.02 -20.22
C CYS A 263 -8.66 1.88 -20.07
N ALA A 264 -8.81 3.20 -20.09
CA ALA A 264 -7.69 4.13 -19.89
C ALA A 264 -7.17 4.03 -18.44
N VAL A 265 -5.87 3.79 -18.27
CA VAL A 265 -5.23 3.80 -16.95
C VAL A 265 -4.57 5.15 -16.73
N CYS A 266 -5.08 5.94 -15.79
CA CYS A 266 -4.59 7.26 -15.42
C CYS A 266 -3.63 7.15 -14.23
N PRO A 267 -2.30 7.26 -14.43
CA PRO A 267 -1.34 7.08 -13.35
C PRO A 267 -1.31 8.30 -12.42
N ILE A 268 -1.19 8.04 -11.11
CA ILE A 268 -1.01 9.06 -10.08
C ILE A 268 0.27 8.72 -9.32
N ALA A 269 1.21 9.67 -9.27
CA ALA A 269 2.39 9.55 -8.43
C ALA A 269 2.20 10.39 -7.17
N ILE A 270 2.47 9.82 -6.00
CA ILE A 270 2.42 10.49 -4.71
C ILE A 270 3.79 10.40 -4.05
N LYS A 271 4.32 11.54 -3.59
CA LYS A 271 5.57 11.58 -2.83
C LYS A 271 5.40 12.43 -1.58
N TYR A 272 5.64 11.84 -0.41
CA TYR A 272 5.66 12.57 0.85
C TYR A 272 7.03 13.19 1.11
N ASN A 273 7.05 14.36 1.75
CA ASN A 273 8.28 14.95 2.24
C ASN A 273 8.60 14.39 3.63
N LYS A 274 9.63 13.53 3.67
CA LYS A 274 10.08 12.84 4.89
C LYS A 274 10.62 13.78 5.98
N ILE A 275 10.94 15.04 5.65
CA ILE A 275 11.44 16.03 6.62
C ILE A 275 10.35 16.38 7.64
N PHE A 276 9.09 16.45 7.21
CA PHE A 276 7.98 16.87 8.07
C PHE A 276 7.27 15.69 8.75
N VAL A 277 7.16 14.55 8.04
CA VAL A 277 6.48 13.36 8.55
C VAL A 277 6.91 12.08 7.83
N ASP A 278 6.96 10.98 8.58
CA ASP A 278 6.97 9.63 8.02
C ASP A 278 5.52 9.15 7.82
N ALA A 279 4.98 9.39 6.63
CA ALA A 279 3.59 9.05 6.30
C ALA A 279 3.34 7.54 6.18
N PHE A 280 4.39 6.72 6.08
CA PHE A 280 4.28 5.29 5.85
C PHE A 280 3.51 4.58 6.97
N TRP A 281 2.44 3.88 6.59
CA TRP A 281 1.66 3.08 7.52
C TRP A 281 1.98 1.59 7.40
N ASN A 282 2.52 1.01 8.48
CA ASN A 282 2.70 -0.43 8.60
C ASN A 282 1.65 -1.03 9.55
N SER A 283 0.64 -1.67 8.98
CA SER A 283 -0.45 -2.31 9.72
C SER A 283 0.00 -3.45 10.65
N LYS A 284 1.22 -4.00 10.48
CA LYS A 284 1.80 -5.00 11.41
C LYS A 284 2.41 -4.38 12.67
N LYS A 285 2.78 -3.09 12.61
CA LYS A 285 3.47 -2.41 13.72
C LYS A 285 2.57 -1.47 14.50
N GLN A 286 1.56 -0.89 13.87
CA GLN A 286 0.67 0.07 14.52
C GLN A 286 -0.75 0.01 13.95
N SER A 287 -1.73 0.29 14.80
CA SER A 287 -3.12 0.45 14.38
C SER A 287 -3.29 1.71 13.53
N PHE A 288 -4.38 1.80 12.77
CA PHE A 288 -4.66 3.00 11.98
C PHE A 288 -4.94 4.22 12.87
N THR A 289 -5.63 4.04 14.00
CA THR A 289 -5.85 5.12 14.99
C THR A 289 -4.55 5.67 15.55
N MET A 290 -3.60 4.79 15.90
CA MET A 290 -2.28 5.21 16.38
C MET A 290 -1.54 6.00 15.30
N HIS A 291 -1.63 5.56 14.04
CA HIS A 291 -1.06 6.28 12.91
C HIS A 291 -1.68 7.67 12.73
N LEU A 292 -3.00 7.80 12.83
CA LEU A 292 -3.68 9.10 12.79
C LEU A 292 -3.19 10.02 13.92
N LEU A 293 -3.09 9.53 15.16
CA LEU A 293 -2.56 10.32 16.28
C LEU A 293 -1.11 10.76 16.05
N ARG A 294 -0.27 9.90 15.45
CA ARG A 294 1.10 10.24 15.05
C ARG A 294 1.10 11.38 14.03
N LEU A 295 0.22 11.36 13.03
CA LEU A 295 0.09 12.44 12.05
C LEU A 295 -0.37 13.75 12.71
N MET A 296 -1.35 13.68 13.61
CA MET A 296 -1.88 14.83 14.36
C MET A 296 -0.84 15.50 15.26
N THR A 297 0.19 14.77 15.67
CA THR A 297 1.29 15.25 16.53
C THR A 297 2.60 15.49 15.76
N SER A 298 2.63 15.25 14.44
CA SER A 298 3.79 15.52 13.56
C SER A 298 3.85 17.00 13.16
N TRP A 299 4.93 17.45 12.51
CA TRP A 299 5.05 18.85 12.11
C TRP A 299 4.03 19.26 11.04
N ALA A 300 3.97 18.52 9.94
CA ALA A 300 3.01 18.73 8.86
C ALA A 300 2.96 17.50 7.96
N VAL A 301 1.86 17.29 7.25
CA VAL A 301 1.81 16.33 6.13
C VAL A 301 2.05 17.07 4.83
N VAL A 302 3.26 16.99 4.29
CA VAL A 302 3.62 17.66 3.04
C VAL A 302 3.82 16.60 1.96
N CYS A 303 3.13 16.75 0.82
CA CYS A 303 3.30 15.86 -0.31
C CYS A 303 3.05 16.54 -1.66
N ASP A 304 3.65 15.94 -2.68
CA ASP A 304 3.38 16.24 -4.08
C ASP A 304 2.54 15.11 -4.69
N VAL A 305 1.54 15.49 -5.47
CA VAL A 305 0.65 14.59 -6.20
C VAL A 305 0.70 14.96 -7.67
N TRP A 306 1.15 14.03 -8.51
CA TRP A 306 1.20 14.20 -9.96
C TRP A 306 0.15 13.34 -10.63
N TYR A 307 -0.80 13.98 -11.31
CA TYR A 307 -1.71 13.33 -12.25
C TYR A 307 -1.02 13.24 -13.61
N LEU A 308 -0.74 12.02 -14.08
CA LEU A 308 -0.07 11.76 -15.34
C LEU A 308 -1.06 11.49 -16.46
N GLU A 309 -0.58 11.58 -17.70
CA GLU A 309 -1.40 11.36 -18.90
C GLU A 309 -1.99 9.93 -18.93
N PRO A 310 -3.26 9.76 -19.35
CA PRO A 310 -3.88 8.45 -19.48
C PRO A 310 -3.09 7.53 -20.42
N GLN A 311 -2.97 6.27 -20.01
CA GLN A 311 -2.26 5.23 -20.75
C GLN A 311 -3.23 4.14 -21.21
N TYR A 312 -2.94 3.55 -22.36
CA TYR A 312 -3.68 2.43 -22.93
C TYR A 312 -2.75 1.25 -23.15
N LEU A 313 -3.32 0.05 -23.15
CA LEU A 313 -2.63 -1.17 -23.54
C LEU A 313 -2.19 -1.06 -25.01
N GLN A 314 -0.90 -1.23 -25.27
CA GLN A 314 -0.36 -1.16 -26.63
C GLN A 314 -0.58 -2.48 -27.39
N PRO A 315 -0.60 -2.46 -28.73
CA PRO A 315 -0.65 -3.69 -29.52
C PRO A 315 0.55 -4.60 -29.21
N GLY A 316 0.28 -5.83 -28.79
CA GLY A 316 1.32 -6.81 -28.42
C GLY A 316 1.85 -6.70 -26.98
N GLU A 317 1.42 -5.69 -26.22
CA GLU A 317 1.76 -5.54 -24.81
C GLU A 317 0.85 -6.42 -23.94
N THR A 318 1.43 -7.17 -23.01
CA THR A 318 0.68 -7.92 -22.00
C THR A 318 0.21 -7.00 -20.87
N ALA A 319 -0.83 -7.42 -20.11
CA ALA A 319 -1.29 -6.64 -18.96
C ALA A 319 -0.21 -6.47 -17.86
N ILE A 320 0.76 -7.38 -17.79
CA ILE A 320 1.87 -7.32 -16.84
C ILE A 320 2.89 -6.28 -17.29
N GLU A 321 3.28 -6.29 -18.57
CA GLU A 321 4.17 -5.27 -19.15
C GLU A 321 3.54 -3.88 -19.07
N PHE A 322 2.23 -3.77 -19.31
CA PHE A 322 1.50 -2.53 -19.14
C PHE A 322 1.54 -2.02 -17.69
N ALA A 323 1.35 -2.92 -16.72
CA ALA A 323 1.47 -2.59 -15.30
C ALA A 323 2.89 -2.12 -14.95
N GLU A 324 3.91 -2.76 -15.54
CA GLU A 324 5.32 -2.42 -15.38
C GLU A 324 5.63 -1.03 -15.94
N ARG A 325 5.20 -0.73 -17.16
CA ARG A 325 5.35 0.59 -17.78
C ARG A 325 4.68 1.69 -16.98
N VAL A 326 3.46 1.46 -16.48
CA VAL A 326 2.77 2.46 -15.65
C VAL A 326 3.45 2.63 -14.29
N ARG A 327 3.93 1.54 -13.68
CA ARG A 327 4.77 1.60 -12.47
C ARG A 327 6.02 2.43 -12.71
N ASP A 328 6.65 2.31 -13.87
CA ASP A 328 7.86 3.05 -14.25
C ASP A 328 7.62 4.55 -14.34
N MET A 329 6.49 4.95 -14.92
CA MET A 329 6.07 6.35 -14.96
C MET A 329 5.88 6.92 -13.55
N ILE A 330 5.19 6.18 -12.67
CA ILE A 330 4.95 6.58 -11.28
C ILE A 330 6.27 6.63 -10.50
N ALA A 331 7.10 5.61 -10.61
CA ALA A 331 8.38 5.49 -9.92
C ALA A 331 9.35 6.61 -10.32
N THR A 332 9.44 6.89 -11.62
CA THR A 332 10.28 7.97 -12.17
C THR A 332 9.80 9.32 -11.65
N ARG A 333 8.48 9.57 -11.66
CA ARG A 333 7.93 10.86 -11.23
C ARG A 333 8.09 11.11 -9.73
N ALA A 334 7.82 10.10 -8.90
CA ALA A 334 7.91 10.19 -7.44
C ALA A 334 9.32 9.90 -6.89
N GLY A 335 10.29 9.57 -7.74
CA GLY A 335 11.64 9.18 -7.32
C GLY A 335 11.62 7.98 -6.37
N LEU A 336 10.93 6.91 -6.77
CA LEU A 336 10.81 5.65 -6.03
C LEU A 336 11.68 4.58 -6.69
N LYS A 337 12.30 3.73 -5.86
CA LYS A 337 13.07 2.58 -6.33
C LYS A 337 12.13 1.41 -6.60
N LYS A 338 12.09 0.94 -7.84
CA LYS A 338 11.32 -0.26 -8.21
C LYS A 338 11.95 -1.50 -7.61
N VAL A 339 11.12 -2.46 -7.23
CA VAL A 339 11.56 -3.79 -6.83
C VAL A 339 10.77 -4.90 -7.53
N PRO A 340 11.38 -6.06 -7.82
CA PRO A 340 10.78 -7.12 -8.65
C PRO A 340 9.78 -8.04 -7.93
N TRP A 341 9.55 -7.88 -6.62
CA TRP A 341 8.59 -8.69 -5.88
C TRP A 341 7.29 -7.95 -5.61
N ASP A 342 6.23 -8.71 -5.32
CA ASP A 342 4.95 -8.18 -4.89
C ASP A 342 4.90 -7.91 -3.38
N GLY A 343 3.80 -7.30 -2.91
CA GLY A 343 3.56 -7.05 -1.49
C GLY A 343 3.03 -8.25 -0.70
N TYR A 344 2.84 -9.43 -1.30
CA TYR A 344 2.13 -10.55 -0.68
C TYR A 344 2.89 -11.16 0.50
N LEU A 345 4.21 -11.30 0.33
CA LEU A 345 5.14 -11.78 1.37
C LEU A 345 5.16 -10.89 2.63
N LYS A 346 4.56 -9.69 2.58
CA LYS A 346 4.45 -8.82 3.76
C LYS A 346 3.58 -9.48 4.82
N TYR A 347 2.55 -10.23 4.45
CA TYR A 347 1.60 -10.86 5.39
C TYR A 347 1.74 -12.37 5.47
N PHE A 348 2.23 -13.01 4.41
CA PHE A 348 2.38 -14.45 4.36
C PHE A 348 3.77 -14.88 4.85
N ARG A 349 3.82 -15.86 5.75
CA ARG A 349 5.06 -16.60 6.04
C ARG A 349 5.06 -17.86 5.17
N PRO A 350 6.20 -18.23 4.56
CA PRO A 350 6.32 -19.53 3.88
C PRO A 350 5.82 -20.66 4.78
N SER A 351 5.16 -21.65 4.19
CA SER A 351 4.67 -22.80 4.98
C SER A 351 5.87 -23.56 5.58
N PRO A 352 5.68 -24.25 6.73
CA PRO A 352 6.73 -25.08 7.32
C PRO A 352 7.28 -26.11 6.32
N LYS A 353 6.40 -26.78 5.57
CA LYS A 353 6.78 -27.75 4.51
C LYS A 353 7.66 -27.15 3.42
N LEU A 354 7.40 -25.91 2.99
CA LEU A 354 8.23 -25.23 2.00
C LEU A 354 9.58 -24.81 2.59
N THR A 355 9.57 -24.38 3.85
CA THR A 355 10.77 -24.02 4.61
C THR A 355 11.66 -25.25 4.79
N GLU A 356 11.09 -26.37 5.21
CA GLU A 356 11.77 -27.67 5.36
C GLU A 356 12.32 -28.16 4.02
N LYS A 357 11.55 -28.09 2.91
CA LYS A 357 12.05 -28.46 1.58
C LYS A 357 13.28 -27.61 1.19
N LYS A 358 13.28 -26.31 1.45
CA LYS A 358 14.43 -25.44 1.18
C LYS A 358 15.61 -25.75 2.12
N GLN A 359 15.35 -26.04 3.38
CA GLN A 359 16.37 -26.48 4.35
C GLN A 359 16.98 -27.83 3.95
N GLN A 360 16.18 -28.76 3.42
CA GLN A 360 16.65 -30.04 2.88
C GLN A 360 17.53 -29.84 1.65
N ILE A 361 17.09 -29.06 0.67
CA ILE A 361 17.91 -28.73 -0.51
C ILE A 361 19.24 -28.10 -0.09
N PHE A 362 19.22 -27.19 0.87
CA PHE A 362 20.44 -26.58 1.41
C PHE A 362 21.31 -27.61 2.14
N ALA A 363 20.72 -28.46 2.99
CA ALA A 363 21.44 -29.51 3.70
C ALA A 363 22.07 -30.52 2.73
N GLU A 364 21.37 -30.89 1.65
CA GLU A 364 21.88 -31.74 0.59
C GLU A 364 23.05 -31.09 -0.17
N ASP A 365 22.98 -29.79 -0.45
CA ASP A 365 24.11 -29.07 -1.08
C ASP A 365 25.33 -29.05 -0.16
N VAL A 366 25.14 -28.80 1.14
CA VAL A 366 26.21 -28.86 2.15
C VAL A 366 26.78 -30.27 2.26
N LEU A 367 25.94 -31.31 2.32
CA LEU A 367 26.38 -32.71 2.36
C LEU A 367 27.16 -33.10 1.09
N ARG A 368 26.70 -32.66 -0.09
CA ARG A 368 27.41 -32.89 -1.36
C ARG A 368 28.78 -32.20 -1.40
N ARG A 369 28.94 -31.07 -0.70
CA ARG A 369 30.26 -30.42 -0.50
C ARG A 369 31.13 -31.16 0.51
N LEU A 370 30.54 -31.88 1.47
CA LEU A 370 31.24 -32.69 2.47
C LEU A 370 31.69 -34.07 1.94
N GLU A 371 30.98 -34.63 0.96
CA GLU A 371 31.26 -35.95 0.37
C GLU A 371 32.31 -35.91 -0.77
N LYS A 372 32.72 -34.72 -1.22
CA LYS A 372 33.81 -34.52 -2.19
C LYS A 372 35.09 -34.12 -1.47
#